data_AF-A0A8F5GUY1-F1
#
_entry.id   AF-A0A8F5GUY1-F1
#
_cell.length_a   1.000
_cell.length_b   1.000
_cell.length_c   1.000
_cell.angle_alpha   90.00
_cell.angle_beta   90.00
_cell.angle_gamma   90.00
#
_symmetry.space_group_name_H-M   'P 1'
#
loop_
_entity.id
_entity.type
_entity.pdbx_description
1 polymer ?
#
loop_
_entity_poly.entity_id
_entity_poly.type
_entity_poly.pdbx_seq_one_letter_code
_entity_poly.pdbx_strand_id
1 'polypeptide(L)'
;METEKVVVVGAGYSGLNAYYELGNHIVKTLIADKAQFVFYTTYLQKLMFNKNIKYIANIKPTITSKVKEIDLERKTVKIENGTEIQGHKLILAMGCKRERQLDIIVRIIGKDRVSIGVENHLDEYLGIQLAFYLRKLNKEVSYYGPVLKWLGEKVSAKVLELLEKNGIRLSEKSDDIIPACEPNEVIGDFLPINDKLEYKNDVFVIGDMIKNYPKLGELAMREGIYVGKLISKKINESFKPIFINIIDTGKGGAIHIRSNVPWNGNFESVRVSKLRAIMKRFIERYYIIRKGKMGILYNL
;
A
#
# COMPACT_ATOMS: atom_id res chain seq x y z
N MET A 1 30.90 21.83 0.91
CA MET A 1 29.49 21.43 1.03
C MET A 1 29.46 20.06 1.67
N GLU A 2 28.94 19.93 2.89
CA GLU A 2 28.68 18.61 3.46
C GLU A 2 27.75 17.84 2.53
N THR A 3 28.12 16.61 2.21
CA THR A 3 27.31 15.77 1.33
C THR A 3 26.17 15.19 2.17
N GLU A 4 24.95 15.64 1.89
CA GLU A 4 23.77 15.23 2.63
C GLU A 4 23.57 13.70 2.51
N LYS A 5 23.48 13.04 3.66
CA LYS A 5 23.28 11.59 3.76
C LYS A 5 21.84 11.29 4.15
N VAL A 6 21.15 10.50 3.32
CA VAL A 6 19.76 10.08 3.55
C VAL A 6 19.71 8.57 3.74
N VAL A 7 19.11 8.13 4.85
CA VAL A 7 18.88 6.71 5.13
C VAL A 7 17.42 6.38 4.89
N VAL A 8 17.15 5.40 4.02
CA VAL A 8 15.82 4.90 3.71
C VAL A 8 15.68 3.51 4.32
N VAL A 9 14.68 3.34 5.18
CA VAL A 9 14.47 2.11 5.94
C VAL A 9 13.24 1.39 5.43
N GLY A 10 13.45 0.28 4.73
CA GLY A 10 12.41 -0.52 4.09
C GLY A 10 12.38 -0.33 2.58
N ALA A 11 12.33 -1.45 1.85
CA ALA A 11 12.30 -1.48 0.38
C ALA A 11 10.95 -1.97 -0.19
N GLY A 12 9.87 -1.52 0.43
CA GLY A 12 8.51 -1.73 -0.06
C GLY A 12 8.11 -0.71 -1.14
N TYR A 13 6.80 -0.51 -1.28
CA TYR A 13 6.18 0.44 -2.21
C TYR A 13 6.76 1.85 -2.11
N SER A 14 6.78 2.41 -0.90
CA SER A 14 7.16 3.80 -0.65
C SER A 14 8.67 3.99 -0.65
N GLY A 15 9.41 3.16 0.10
CA GLY A 15 10.86 3.30 0.26
C GLY A 15 11.65 3.16 -1.03
N LEU A 16 11.30 2.22 -1.92
CA LEU A 16 11.95 2.11 -3.23
C LEU A 16 11.74 3.35 -4.09
N ASN A 17 10.53 3.90 -4.10
CA ASN A 17 10.22 5.08 -4.88
C ASN A 17 10.90 6.33 -4.32
N ALA A 18 11.00 6.48 -3.00
CA ALA A 18 11.83 7.52 -2.38
C ALA A 18 13.30 7.39 -2.80
N TYR A 19 13.88 6.20 -2.65
CA TYR A 19 15.27 5.94 -3.00
C TYR A 19 15.60 6.22 -4.48
N TYR A 20 14.69 5.86 -5.40
CA TYR A 20 14.87 6.12 -6.83
C TYR A 20 14.77 7.60 -7.20
N GLU A 21 14.03 8.41 -6.43
CA GLU A 21 13.83 9.84 -6.73
C GLU A 21 14.85 10.76 -6.06
N LEU A 22 15.55 10.29 -5.01
CA LEU A 22 16.69 10.97 -4.41
C LEU A 22 17.77 11.28 -5.46
N GLY A 23 18.16 12.55 -5.55
CA GLY A 23 19.12 13.09 -6.50
C GLY A 23 20.51 12.46 -6.40
N ASN A 24 21.26 12.50 -7.50
CA ASN A 24 22.59 11.90 -7.57
C ASN A 24 23.64 12.61 -6.68
N HIS A 25 23.36 13.84 -6.25
CA HIS A 25 24.21 14.61 -5.34
C HIS A 25 24.03 14.22 -3.86
N ILE A 26 23.07 13.35 -3.54
CA ILE A 26 22.76 12.88 -2.19
C ILE A 26 23.40 11.52 -1.97
N VAL A 27 24.11 11.34 -0.85
CA VAL A 27 24.57 10.01 -0.42
C VAL A 27 23.37 9.28 0.17
N LYS A 28 22.87 8.28 -0.54
CA LYS A 28 21.65 7.55 -0.17
C LYS A 28 21.95 6.10 0.21
N THR A 29 21.39 5.66 1.33
CA THR A 29 21.47 4.28 1.81
C THR A 29 20.07 3.68 1.89
N LEU A 30 19.80 2.61 1.13
CA LEU A 30 18.58 1.83 1.26
C LEU A 30 18.86 0.57 2.10
N ILE A 31 18.21 0.47 3.25
CA ILE A 31 18.25 -0.70 4.13
C ILE A 31 16.99 -1.53 3.88
N ALA A 32 17.15 -2.82 3.62
CA ALA A 32 16.04 -3.76 3.47
C ALA A 32 16.37 -5.08 4.14
N ASP A 33 15.36 -5.72 4.74
CA ASP A 33 15.52 -7.07 5.30
C ASP A 33 15.90 -8.09 4.20
N LYS A 34 15.29 -7.97 3.03
CA LYS A 34 15.53 -8.84 1.86
C LYS A 34 15.76 -8.03 0.60
N ALA A 35 16.57 -8.55 -0.31
CA ALA A 35 16.81 -7.99 -1.63
C ALA A 35 15.65 -8.26 -2.61
N GLN A 36 14.41 -8.13 -2.14
CA GLN A 36 13.19 -8.47 -2.88
C GLN A 36 12.10 -7.41 -2.69
N PHE A 37 11.42 -7.07 -3.77
CA PHE A 37 10.17 -6.32 -3.77
C PHE A 37 9.00 -7.27 -3.98
N VAL A 38 8.02 -7.22 -3.07
CA VAL A 38 6.78 -8.02 -3.13
C VAL A 38 5.64 -7.11 -3.59
N PHE A 39 4.99 -7.47 -4.69
CA PHE A 39 3.78 -6.79 -5.15
C PHE A 39 2.52 -7.50 -4.61
N TYR A 40 2.01 -7.02 -3.48
CA TYR A 40 0.95 -7.65 -2.71
C TYR A 40 -0.37 -7.86 -3.46
N THR A 41 -0.70 -6.97 -4.41
CA THR A 41 -1.89 -7.18 -5.27
C THR A 41 -1.78 -8.46 -6.11
N THR A 42 -0.60 -8.73 -6.69
CA THR A 42 -0.38 -9.98 -7.42
C THR A 42 -0.19 -11.17 -6.49
N TYR A 43 0.37 -10.95 -5.30
CA TYR A 43 0.44 -12.00 -4.27
C TYR A 43 -0.96 -12.48 -3.85
N LEU A 44 -1.91 -11.56 -3.61
CA LEU A 44 -3.30 -11.91 -3.30
C LEU A 44 -3.91 -12.77 -4.42
N GLN A 45 -3.67 -12.45 -5.68
CA GLN A 45 -4.17 -13.28 -6.77
C GLN A 45 -3.52 -14.66 -6.86
N LYS A 46 -2.22 -14.74 -6.54
CA LYS A 46 -1.54 -16.03 -6.40
C LYS A 46 -2.22 -16.87 -5.32
N LEU A 47 -2.51 -16.28 -4.16
CA LEU A 47 -3.23 -16.95 -3.07
C LEU A 47 -4.64 -17.40 -3.51
N MET A 48 -5.39 -16.53 -4.19
CA MET A 48 -6.78 -16.82 -4.58
C MET A 48 -6.91 -17.86 -5.69
N PHE A 49 -6.02 -17.83 -6.68
CA PHE A 49 -6.20 -18.62 -7.91
C PHE A 49 -5.15 -19.71 -8.10
N ASN A 50 -4.20 -19.84 -7.16
CA ASN A 50 -3.08 -20.77 -7.21
C ASN A 50 -2.38 -20.84 -8.59
N LYS A 51 -2.16 -19.67 -9.19
CA LYS A 51 -1.54 -19.55 -10.52
C LYS A 51 -0.04 -19.27 -10.38
N ASN A 52 0.73 -19.71 -11.38
CA ASN A 52 2.14 -19.34 -11.58
C ASN A 52 2.28 -17.86 -11.97
N ILE A 53 1.91 -16.95 -11.07
CA ILE A 53 2.01 -15.51 -11.27
C ILE A 53 3.25 -14.99 -10.55
N LYS A 54 4.09 -14.22 -11.26
CA LYS A 54 5.26 -13.56 -10.67
C LYS A 54 4.80 -12.35 -9.86
N TYR A 55 5.03 -12.39 -8.54
CA TYR A 55 4.69 -11.31 -7.59
C TYR A 55 5.92 -10.75 -6.85
N ILE A 56 7.11 -11.28 -7.15
CA ILE A 56 8.39 -10.84 -6.56
C ILE A 56 9.31 -10.32 -7.67
N ALA A 57 10.02 -9.23 -7.37
CA ALA A 57 11.11 -8.72 -8.19
C ALA A 57 12.39 -8.58 -7.36
N ASN A 58 13.53 -8.98 -7.92
CA ASN A 58 14.83 -8.80 -7.26
C ASN A 58 15.26 -7.33 -7.34
N ILE A 59 15.62 -6.76 -6.20
CA ILE A 59 16.14 -5.40 -6.05
C ILE A 59 17.58 -5.43 -5.55
N LYS A 60 18.24 -4.28 -5.50
CA LYS A 60 19.60 -4.13 -4.98
C LYS A 60 19.61 -3.06 -3.88
N PRO A 61 19.23 -3.39 -2.64
CA PRO A 61 19.40 -2.50 -1.49
C PRO A 61 20.89 -2.17 -1.29
N THR A 62 21.18 -1.02 -0.69
CA THR A 62 22.56 -0.69 -0.26
C THR A 62 23.01 -1.65 0.84
N ILE A 63 22.10 -1.99 1.75
CA ILE A 63 22.32 -2.91 2.87
C ILE A 63 21.15 -3.90 2.90
N THR A 64 21.47 -5.19 2.91
CA THR A 64 20.49 -6.27 3.10
C THR A 64 20.66 -6.83 4.52
N SER A 65 19.86 -6.34 5.47
CA SER A 65 19.88 -6.74 6.88
C SER A 65 18.58 -6.34 7.57
N LYS A 66 18.18 -7.12 8.57
CA LYS A 66 17.08 -6.75 9.47
C LYS A 66 17.49 -5.54 10.32
N VAL A 67 16.56 -4.61 10.49
CA VAL A 67 16.68 -3.47 11.41
C VAL A 67 16.23 -3.91 12.80
N LYS A 68 16.99 -3.54 13.84
CA LYS A 68 16.69 -3.86 15.24
C LYS A 68 16.18 -2.65 15.99
N GLU A 69 16.76 -1.48 15.74
CA GLU A 69 16.48 -0.27 16.51
C GLU A 69 16.64 0.97 15.62
N ILE A 70 15.87 2.01 15.91
CA ILE A 70 15.94 3.30 15.23
C ILE A 70 15.90 4.41 16.27
N ASP A 71 16.97 5.19 16.34
CA ASP A 71 17.01 6.44 17.08
C ASP A 71 16.59 7.58 16.16
N LEU A 72 15.40 8.14 16.41
CA LEU A 72 14.82 9.21 15.59
C LEU A 72 15.47 10.57 15.86
N GLU A 73 16.01 10.81 17.06
CA GLU A 73 16.67 12.07 17.41
C GLU A 73 18.06 12.14 16.75
N ARG A 74 18.83 11.05 16.87
CA ARG A 74 20.15 10.93 16.24
C ARG A 74 20.10 10.52 14.77
N LYS A 75 18.91 10.19 14.25
CA LYS A 75 18.66 9.71 12.87
C LYS A 75 19.57 8.52 12.53
N THR A 76 19.65 7.57 13.46
CA THR A 76 20.54 6.41 13.42
C THR A 76 19.75 5.12 13.38
N VAL A 77 20.17 4.20 12.52
CA VAL A 77 19.55 2.88 12.34
C VAL A 77 20.54 1.81 12.75
N LYS A 78 20.17 0.96 13.71
CA LYS A 78 20.96 -0.19 14.13
C LYS A 78 20.43 -1.46 13.47
N ILE A 79 21.31 -2.18 12.79
CA ILE A 79 20.98 -3.43 12.10
C ILE A 79 21.41 -4.65 12.93
N GLU A 80 20.98 -5.84 12.51
CA GLU A 80 21.14 -7.10 13.25
C GLU A 80 22.56 -7.43 13.69
N ASN A 81 23.58 -7.09 12.89
CA ASN A 81 24.99 -7.31 13.26
C ASN A 81 25.56 -6.25 14.22
N GLY A 82 24.73 -5.35 14.75
CA GLY A 82 25.11 -4.27 15.66
C GLY A 82 25.67 -3.01 14.97
N THR A 83 25.83 -3.01 13.64
CA THR A 83 26.29 -1.83 12.90
C THR A 83 25.27 -0.71 12.98
N GLU A 84 25.76 0.51 13.21
CA GLU A 84 24.95 1.74 13.22
C GLU A 84 25.14 2.54 11.94
N ILE A 85 24.03 2.95 11.33
CA ILE A 85 23.99 3.77 10.13
C ILE A 85 23.31 5.08 10.45
N GLN A 86 24.10 6.14 10.58
CA GLN A 86 23.60 7.49 10.80
C GLN A 86 23.34 8.22 9.48
N GLY A 87 22.26 9.00 9.42
CA GLY A 87 21.93 9.92 8.32
C GLY A 87 21.67 11.35 8.80
N HIS A 88 21.73 12.31 7.88
CA HIS A 88 21.25 13.67 8.11
C HIS A 88 19.72 13.73 8.05
N LYS A 89 19.12 12.90 7.18
CA LYS A 89 17.67 12.67 7.09
C LYS A 89 17.36 11.19 7.12
N LEU A 90 16.19 10.85 7.64
CA LEU A 90 15.68 9.49 7.74
C LEU A 90 14.33 9.37 7.04
N ILE A 91 14.15 8.33 6.22
CA ILE A 91 12.88 7.98 5.59
C ILE A 91 12.44 6.62 6.12
N LEU A 92 11.36 6.60 6.90
CA LEU A 92 10.75 5.40 7.46
C LEU A 92 9.70 4.84 6.50
N ALA A 93 9.97 3.66 5.94
CA ALA A 93 9.18 3.01 4.90
C ALA A 93 9.08 1.48 5.10
N MET A 94 9.06 1.03 6.34
CA MET A 94 9.08 -0.39 6.73
C MET A 94 7.74 -1.11 6.54
N GLY A 95 6.68 -0.36 6.22
CA GLY A 95 5.33 -0.88 6.06
C GLY A 95 4.68 -1.28 7.39
N CYS A 96 3.69 -2.18 7.32
CA CYS A 96 3.00 -2.74 8.48
C CYS A 96 3.02 -4.27 8.44
N LYS A 97 2.81 -4.89 9.61
CA LYS A 97 2.73 -6.34 9.81
C LYS A 97 1.37 -6.87 9.35
N ARG A 98 1.38 -7.87 8.49
CA ARG A 98 0.18 -8.40 7.80
C ARG A 98 -0.01 -9.90 8.01
N GLU A 99 0.76 -10.53 8.87
CA GLU A 99 0.74 -11.98 9.13
C GLU A 99 -0.67 -12.43 9.50
N ARG A 100 -1.29 -11.78 10.50
CA ARG A 100 -2.67 -12.10 10.92
C ARG A 100 -3.71 -11.87 9.82
N GLN A 101 -3.55 -10.82 9.01
CA GLN A 101 -4.41 -10.58 7.86
C GLN A 101 -4.31 -11.72 6.84
N LEU A 102 -3.08 -12.16 6.53
CA LEU A 102 -2.82 -13.24 5.59
C LEU A 102 -3.36 -14.58 6.12
N ASP A 103 -3.19 -14.88 7.40
CA ASP A 103 -3.71 -16.09 8.04
C ASP A 103 -5.25 -16.16 7.97
N ILE A 104 -5.92 -15.03 8.20
CA ILE A 104 -7.38 -14.93 8.04
C ILE A 104 -7.78 -15.12 6.58
N ILE A 105 -7.11 -14.46 5.63
CA ILE A 105 -7.40 -14.61 4.20
C ILE A 105 -7.25 -16.07 3.75
N VAL A 106 -6.18 -16.76 4.18
CA VAL A 106 -5.97 -18.19 3.85
C VAL A 106 -7.09 -19.06 4.41
N ARG A 107 -7.53 -18.81 5.65
CA ARG A 107 -8.68 -19.54 6.25
C ARG A 107 -9.98 -19.29 5.49
N ILE A 108 -10.24 -18.03 5.11
CA ILE A 108 -11.43 -17.65 4.33
C ILE A 108 -11.47 -18.37 2.98
N ILE A 109 -10.33 -18.48 2.29
CA ILE A 109 -10.23 -19.18 0.99
C ILE A 109 -10.68 -20.64 1.11
N GLY A 110 -10.51 -21.28 2.26
CA GLY A 110 -10.93 -22.66 2.52
C GLY A 110 -12.43 -22.86 2.72
N LYS A 111 -13.22 -21.79 2.91
CA LYS A 111 -14.66 -21.89 3.25
C LYS A 111 -15.56 -21.77 2.02
N ASP A 112 -16.66 -22.51 1.96
CA ASP A 112 -17.63 -22.41 0.85
C ASP A 112 -18.60 -21.23 0.99
N ARG A 113 -18.94 -20.90 2.25
CA ARG A 113 -19.75 -19.73 2.62
C ARG A 113 -18.88 -18.76 3.42
N VAL A 114 -18.89 -17.49 3.02
CA VAL A 114 -18.04 -16.46 3.61
C VAL A 114 -18.85 -15.19 3.82
N SER A 115 -18.73 -14.59 5.01
CA SER A 115 -19.28 -13.27 5.30
C SER A 115 -18.16 -12.30 5.66
N ILE A 116 -17.67 -11.56 4.67
CA ILE A 116 -16.45 -10.74 4.81
C ILE A 116 -16.77 -9.41 5.48
N GLY A 117 -15.96 -9.06 6.48
CA GLY A 117 -15.88 -7.73 7.07
C GLY A 117 -14.43 -7.31 7.22
N VAL A 118 -14.22 -6.05 7.60
CA VAL A 118 -12.89 -5.51 7.94
C VAL A 118 -12.97 -4.81 9.29
N GLU A 119 -11.91 -4.94 10.10
CA GLU A 119 -11.81 -4.24 11.38
C GLU A 119 -11.59 -2.74 11.19
N ASN A 120 -10.73 -2.37 10.25
CA ASN A 120 -10.49 -0.97 9.87
C ASN A 120 -11.21 -0.63 8.57
N HIS A 121 -12.12 0.35 8.61
CA HIS A 121 -12.87 0.80 7.44
C HIS A 121 -11.99 1.29 6.28
N LEU A 122 -10.76 1.78 6.54
CA LEU A 122 -9.84 2.18 5.48
C LEU A 122 -9.36 0.99 4.61
N ASP A 123 -9.50 -0.24 5.11
CA ASP A 123 -9.15 -1.48 4.42
C ASP A 123 -10.34 -2.13 3.69
N GLU A 124 -11.53 -1.51 3.66
CA GLU A 124 -12.72 -2.04 2.97
C GLU A 124 -12.45 -2.43 1.51
N TYR A 125 -11.55 -1.71 0.82
CA TYR A 125 -11.19 -2.01 -0.56
C TYR A 125 -10.54 -3.41 -0.71
N LEU A 126 -9.83 -3.88 0.31
CA LEU A 126 -9.24 -5.22 0.36
C LEU A 126 -10.33 -6.27 0.58
N GLY A 127 -11.23 -6.04 1.53
CA GLY A 127 -12.36 -6.93 1.81
C GLY A 127 -13.27 -7.09 0.59
N ILE A 128 -13.59 -5.99 -0.09
CA ILE A 128 -14.40 -6.00 -1.33
C ILE A 128 -13.66 -6.71 -2.47
N GLN A 129 -12.35 -6.47 -2.63
CA GLN A 129 -11.55 -7.18 -3.63
C GLN A 129 -11.54 -8.69 -3.36
N LEU A 130 -11.44 -9.11 -2.10
CA LEU A 130 -11.50 -10.50 -1.69
C LEU A 130 -12.89 -11.10 -2.00
N ALA A 131 -13.97 -10.37 -1.69
CA ALA A 131 -15.34 -10.80 -1.96
C ALA A 131 -15.56 -11.12 -3.44
N PHE A 132 -15.11 -10.23 -4.34
CA PHE A 132 -15.18 -10.49 -5.78
C PHE A 132 -14.38 -11.72 -6.21
N TYR A 133 -13.17 -11.91 -5.68
CA TYR A 133 -12.35 -13.06 -6.02
C TYR A 133 -12.93 -14.38 -5.49
N LEU A 134 -13.47 -14.42 -4.27
CA LEU A 134 -14.16 -15.60 -3.73
C LEU A 134 -15.42 -15.91 -4.54
N ARG A 135 -16.18 -14.88 -4.93
CA ARG A 135 -17.36 -15.05 -5.77
C ARG A 135 -17.03 -15.60 -7.15
N LYS A 136 -15.87 -15.22 -7.72
CA LYS A 136 -15.34 -15.83 -8.94
C LYS A 136 -15.01 -17.32 -8.77
N LEU A 137 -14.61 -17.75 -7.58
CA LEU A 137 -14.40 -19.15 -7.22
C LEU A 137 -15.71 -19.89 -6.90
N ASN A 138 -16.87 -19.32 -7.26
CA ASN A 138 -18.21 -19.87 -7.03
C ASN A 138 -18.60 -20.07 -5.56
N LYS A 139 -17.92 -19.39 -4.64
CA LYS A 139 -18.31 -19.38 -3.22
C LYS A 139 -19.57 -18.55 -3.00
N GLU A 140 -20.28 -18.85 -1.92
CA GLU A 140 -21.37 -18.02 -1.41
C GLU A 140 -20.76 -16.92 -0.56
N VAL A 141 -20.96 -15.66 -0.97
CA VAL A 141 -20.25 -14.51 -0.38
C VAL A 141 -21.24 -13.43 0.00
N SER A 142 -21.18 -12.99 1.24
CA SER A 142 -21.75 -11.73 1.71
C SER A 142 -20.67 -10.76 2.17
N TYR A 143 -21.00 -9.48 2.20
CA TYR A 143 -20.13 -8.41 2.67
C TYR A 143 -20.83 -7.60 3.77
N TYR A 144 -20.13 -7.34 4.86
CA TYR A 144 -20.55 -6.49 5.95
C TYR A 144 -19.70 -5.21 5.96
N GLY A 145 -20.36 -4.06 5.94
CA GLY A 145 -19.71 -2.76 6.07
C GLY A 145 -20.41 -1.66 5.26
N PRO A 146 -19.95 -0.41 5.40
CA PRO A 146 -20.54 0.74 4.73
C PRO A 146 -20.20 0.85 3.23
N VAL A 147 -19.37 -0.06 2.70
CA VAL A 147 -19.00 -0.16 1.29
C VAL A 147 -18.34 1.12 0.78
N LEU A 148 -17.13 1.41 1.27
CA LEU A 148 -16.29 2.52 0.81
C LEU A 148 -16.96 3.90 0.91
N LYS A 149 -17.95 4.06 1.80
CA LYS A 149 -18.64 5.34 2.03
C LYS A 149 -17.68 6.48 2.42
N TRP A 150 -16.57 6.15 3.08
CA TRP A 150 -15.51 7.10 3.42
C TRP A 150 -14.76 7.68 2.21
N LEU A 151 -14.89 7.07 1.02
CA LEU A 151 -14.42 7.62 -0.26
C LEU A 151 -15.47 8.50 -0.96
N GLY A 152 -16.68 8.59 -0.39
CA GLY A 152 -17.80 9.38 -0.87
C GLY A 152 -18.96 8.56 -1.46
N GLU A 153 -20.14 9.19 -1.52
CA GLU A 153 -21.41 8.52 -1.84
C GLU A 153 -21.43 7.97 -3.28
N LYS A 154 -20.80 8.66 -4.24
CA LYS A 154 -20.75 8.19 -5.63
C LYS A 154 -19.94 6.91 -5.75
N VAL A 155 -18.87 6.80 -4.95
CA VAL A 155 -18.05 5.59 -4.86
C VAL A 155 -18.87 4.45 -4.26
N SER A 156 -19.47 4.67 -3.09
CA SER A 156 -20.24 3.65 -2.38
C SER A 156 -21.38 3.09 -3.23
N ALA A 157 -22.22 3.96 -3.80
CA ALA A 157 -23.36 3.55 -4.63
C ALA A 157 -22.94 2.68 -5.82
N LYS A 158 -21.84 3.02 -6.51
CA LYS A 158 -21.39 2.26 -7.68
C LYS A 158 -20.75 0.92 -7.31
N VAL A 159 -20.11 0.83 -6.15
CA VAL A 159 -19.54 -0.43 -5.66
C VAL A 159 -20.66 -1.36 -5.18
N LEU A 160 -21.69 -0.83 -4.52
CA LEU A 160 -22.90 -1.57 -4.13
C LEU A 160 -23.58 -2.22 -5.35
N GLU A 161 -23.85 -1.45 -6.40
CA GLU A 161 -24.41 -1.96 -7.66
C GLU A 161 -23.56 -3.12 -8.24
N LEU A 162 -22.24 -3.02 -8.14
CA LEU A 162 -21.33 -4.07 -8.61
C LEU A 162 -21.34 -5.32 -7.72
N LEU A 163 -21.43 -5.17 -6.40
CA LEU A 163 -21.55 -6.29 -5.48
C LEU A 163 -22.84 -7.07 -5.78
N GLU A 164 -23.97 -6.37 -5.86
CA GLU A 164 -25.29 -6.94 -6.17
C GLU A 164 -25.29 -7.67 -7.52
N LYS A 165 -24.78 -7.00 -8.58
CA LYS A 165 -24.67 -7.58 -9.92
C LYS A 165 -23.83 -8.85 -9.98
N ASN A 166 -22.86 -9.01 -9.07
CA ASN A 166 -22.04 -10.23 -8.99
C ASN A 166 -22.60 -11.26 -8.00
N GLY A 167 -23.76 -11.00 -7.40
CA GLY A 167 -24.42 -11.88 -6.43
C GLY A 167 -23.68 -11.92 -5.09
N ILE A 168 -23.06 -10.82 -4.69
CA ILE A 168 -22.50 -10.61 -3.36
C ILE A 168 -23.51 -9.76 -2.59
N ARG A 169 -24.14 -10.34 -1.57
CA ARG A 169 -25.18 -9.68 -0.79
C ARG A 169 -24.57 -8.90 0.37
N LEU A 170 -25.23 -7.83 0.80
CA LEU A 170 -24.90 -7.25 2.09
C LEU A 170 -25.39 -8.16 3.22
N SER A 171 -24.62 -8.23 4.30
CA SER A 171 -25.02 -8.88 5.54
C SER A 171 -25.09 -7.88 6.68
N GLU A 172 -25.88 -8.19 7.70
CA GLU A 172 -25.97 -7.39 8.94
C GLU A 172 -24.80 -7.68 9.90
N LYS A 173 -24.11 -8.81 9.71
CA LYS A 173 -22.95 -9.23 10.49
C LYS A 173 -21.93 -9.97 9.62
N SER A 174 -20.69 -10.03 10.11
CA SER A 174 -19.59 -10.79 9.50
C SER A 174 -19.02 -11.77 10.52
N ASP A 175 -18.79 -12.99 10.05
CA ASP A 175 -18.06 -14.02 10.81
C ASP A 175 -16.57 -14.09 10.37
N ASP A 176 -16.24 -13.45 9.24
CA ASP A 176 -14.91 -13.42 8.63
C ASP A 176 -14.36 -11.98 8.59
N ILE A 177 -13.89 -11.51 9.74
CA ILE A 177 -13.34 -10.16 9.88
C ILE A 177 -11.84 -10.17 9.56
N ILE A 178 -11.44 -9.43 8.53
CA ILE A 178 -10.03 -9.17 8.24
C ILE A 178 -9.53 -8.13 9.25
N PRO A 179 -8.53 -8.45 10.09
CA PRO A 179 -8.02 -7.52 11.08
C PRO A 179 -7.30 -6.35 10.41
N ALA A 180 -7.09 -5.25 11.12
CA ALA A 180 -6.17 -4.20 10.67
C ALA A 180 -4.74 -4.75 10.60
N CYS A 181 -3.88 -4.12 9.79
CA CYS A 181 -2.45 -4.42 9.88
C CYS A 181 -1.85 -3.79 11.14
N GLU A 182 -0.84 -4.45 11.70
CA GLU A 182 -0.19 -4.02 12.95
C GLU A 182 1.04 -3.15 12.64
N PRO A 183 1.42 -2.19 13.50
CA PRO A 183 2.62 -1.41 13.29
C PRO A 183 3.87 -2.30 13.26
N ASN A 184 4.94 -1.79 12.64
CA ASN A 184 6.23 -2.49 12.62
C ASN A 184 6.82 -2.54 14.05
N GLU A 185 7.38 -3.69 14.43
CA GLU A 185 7.90 -3.96 15.79
C GLU A 185 9.03 -3.03 16.23
N VAL A 186 9.80 -2.48 15.29
CA VAL A 186 10.92 -1.58 15.60
C VAL A 186 10.44 -0.20 16.07
N ILE A 187 9.29 0.26 15.57
CA ILE A 187 8.71 1.57 15.93
C ILE A 187 7.58 1.42 16.95
N GLY A 188 6.83 0.32 16.88
CA GLY A 188 5.74 0.00 17.81
C GLY A 188 4.43 0.75 17.56
N ASP A 189 4.39 1.77 16.70
CA ASP A 189 3.17 2.53 16.38
C ASP A 189 3.13 3.04 14.93
N PHE A 190 1.95 3.44 14.48
CA PHE A 190 1.76 4.26 13.29
C PHE A 190 2.00 5.73 13.63
N LEU A 191 2.81 6.41 12.83
CA LEU A 191 3.28 7.75 13.16
C LEU A 191 2.41 8.83 12.48
N PRO A 192 2.06 9.91 13.19
CA PRO A 192 1.45 11.09 12.57
C PRO A 192 2.46 11.81 11.68
N ILE A 193 1.97 12.62 10.73
CA ILE A 193 2.81 13.40 9.81
C ILE A 193 2.22 14.79 9.61
N ASN A 194 3.06 15.74 9.21
CA ASN A 194 2.64 17.03 8.67
C ASN A 194 2.30 16.92 7.16
N ASP A 195 1.95 18.05 6.55
CA ASP A 195 1.58 18.14 5.13
C ASP A 195 2.74 17.84 4.14
N LYS A 196 3.97 17.72 4.64
CA LYS A 196 5.18 17.30 3.90
C LYS A 196 5.62 15.87 4.23
N LEU A 197 4.76 15.07 4.85
CA LEU A 197 5.01 13.68 5.24
C LEU A 197 6.16 13.53 6.26
N GLU A 198 6.39 14.57 7.06
CA GLU A 198 7.43 14.61 8.08
C GLU A 198 6.79 14.42 9.47
N TYR A 199 7.40 13.53 10.28
CA TYR A 199 6.98 13.26 11.65
C TYR A 199 7.72 14.13 12.67
N LYS A 200 9.02 14.31 12.45
CA LYS A 200 9.94 15.16 13.20
C LYS A 200 10.95 15.77 12.24
N ASN A 201 11.67 16.80 12.67
CA ASN A 201 12.67 17.47 11.85
C ASN A 201 13.62 16.45 11.18
N ASP A 202 13.64 16.44 9.86
CA ASP A 202 14.41 15.55 9.00
C ASP A 202 14.06 14.05 9.07
N VAL A 203 12.90 13.70 9.65
CA VAL A 203 12.39 12.33 9.77
C VAL A 203 11.05 12.22 9.04
N PHE A 204 11.07 11.57 7.89
CA PHE A 204 9.91 11.36 7.02
C PHE A 204 9.29 9.98 7.26
N VAL A 205 7.97 9.89 7.20
CA VAL A 205 7.23 8.63 7.33
C VAL A 205 6.32 8.46 6.12
N ILE A 206 6.45 7.32 5.44
CA ILE A 206 5.75 7.06 4.19
C ILE A 206 5.22 5.63 4.08
N GLY A 207 4.17 5.46 3.29
CA GLY A 207 3.46 4.20 3.08
C GLY A 207 2.68 3.77 4.31
N ASP A 208 2.61 2.46 4.52
CA ASP A 208 1.74 1.87 5.53
C ASP A 208 2.09 2.24 6.99
N MET A 209 3.18 2.97 7.22
CA MET A 209 3.57 3.47 8.55
C MET A 209 2.80 4.72 9.00
N ILE A 210 2.13 5.43 8.09
CA ILE A 210 1.42 6.68 8.41
C ILE A 210 0.13 6.39 9.16
N LYS A 211 -0.11 7.09 10.28
CA LYS A 211 -1.35 7.00 11.06
C LYS A 211 -2.55 7.55 10.28
N ASN A 212 -3.70 6.88 10.40
CA ASN A 212 -4.98 7.28 9.79
C ASN A 212 -4.96 7.41 8.25
N TYR A 213 -3.97 6.84 7.56
CA TYR A 213 -3.93 6.77 6.11
C TYR A 213 -4.36 5.38 5.62
N PRO A 214 -5.08 5.28 4.49
CA PRO A 214 -5.36 4.00 3.86
C PRO A 214 -4.06 3.33 3.41
N LYS A 215 -3.91 2.04 3.71
CA LYS A 215 -2.68 1.28 3.50
C LYS A 215 -2.56 0.77 2.06
N LEU A 216 -2.51 1.71 1.12
CA LEU A 216 -2.67 1.50 -0.32
C LEU A 216 -1.32 1.61 -1.06
N GLY A 217 -0.97 0.58 -1.82
CA GLY A 217 0.32 0.53 -2.54
C GLY A 217 0.56 1.69 -3.51
N GLU A 218 -0.47 2.16 -4.23
CA GLU A 218 -0.37 3.31 -5.16
C GLU A 218 -0.05 4.60 -4.40
N LEU A 219 -0.78 4.86 -3.32
CA LEU A 219 -0.57 6.03 -2.46
C LEU A 219 0.83 6.00 -1.85
N ALA A 220 1.24 4.85 -1.31
CA ALA A 220 2.59 4.63 -0.77
C ALA A 220 3.69 4.93 -1.81
N MET A 221 3.53 4.51 -3.06
CA MET A 221 4.48 4.85 -4.12
C MET A 221 4.57 6.36 -4.35
N ARG A 222 3.44 7.08 -4.41
CA ARG A 222 3.41 8.54 -4.61
C ARG A 222 4.01 9.30 -3.43
N GLU A 223 3.75 8.86 -2.21
CA GLU A 223 4.39 9.41 -0.99
C GLU A 223 5.92 9.27 -1.08
N GLY A 224 6.40 8.11 -1.51
CA GLY A 224 7.83 7.89 -1.76
C GLY A 224 8.40 8.84 -2.81
N ILE A 225 7.75 8.95 -3.96
CA ILE A 225 8.17 9.89 -5.02
C ILE A 225 8.21 11.34 -4.50
N TYR A 226 7.17 11.74 -3.78
CA TYR A 226 7.07 13.07 -3.19
C TYR A 226 8.24 13.35 -2.25
N VAL A 227 8.48 12.51 -1.24
CA VAL A 227 9.57 12.73 -0.27
C VAL A 227 10.94 12.73 -0.96
N GLY A 228 11.17 11.80 -1.90
CA GLY A 228 12.41 11.75 -2.66
C GLY A 228 12.66 13.02 -3.47
N LYS A 229 11.62 13.59 -4.11
CA LYS A 229 11.71 14.86 -4.83
C LYS A 229 11.88 16.06 -3.89
N LEU A 230 11.17 16.08 -2.77
CA LEU A 230 11.23 17.14 -1.77
C LEU A 230 12.64 17.27 -1.19
N ILE A 231 13.22 16.16 -0.73
CA ILE A 231 14.60 16.12 -0.21
C ILE A 231 15.61 16.51 -1.30
N SER A 232 15.37 16.09 -2.54
CA SER A 232 16.20 16.48 -3.69
C SER A 232 16.00 17.94 -4.15
N LYS A 233 15.18 18.73 -3.44
CA LYS A 233 14.84 20.13 -3.76
C LYS A 233 14.24 20.30 -5.17
N LYS A 234 13.58 19.27 -5.69
CA LYS A 234 12.88 19.31 -7.00
C LYS A 234 11.47 19.87 -6.90
N ILE A 235 10.91 19.85 -5.69
CA ILE A 235 9.57 20.35 -5.34
C ILE A 235 9.64 21.00 -3.95
N ASN A 236 8.65 21.82 -3.59
CA ASN A 236 8.55 22.41 -2.25
C ASN A 236 7.09 22.52 -1.73
N GLU A 237 6.13 22.19 -2.57
CA GLU A 237 4.70 22.16 -2.24
C GLU A 237 4.36 21.04 -1.25
N SER A 238 3.24 21.18 -0.55
CA SER A 238 2.68 20.15 0.32
C SER A 238 2.21 18.93 -0.48
N PHE A 239 2.26 17.74 0.14
CA PHE A 239 1.74 16.52 -0.45
C PHE A 239 0.21 16.60 -0.59
N LYS A 240 -0.29 16.30 -1.79
CA LYS A 240 -1.73 16.26 -2.08
C LYS A 240 -2.18 14.80 -2.19
N PRO A 241 -2.74 14.21 -1.11
CA PRO A 241 -3.17 12.83 -1.15
C PRO A 241 -4.42 12.66 -2.02
N ILE A 242 -4.54 11.49 -2.62
CA ILE A 242 -5.72 11.02 -3.35
C ILE A 242 -5.73 9.51 -3.24
N PHE A 243 -6.89 8.90 -3.05
CA PHE A 243 -7.05 7.46 -3.08
C PHE A 243 -7.20 7.04 -4.54
N ILE A 244 -6.36 6.13 -5.04
CA ILE A 244 -6.48 5.57 -6.39
C ILE A 244 -6.41 4.06 -6.31
N ASN A 245 -7.50 3.37 -6.64
CA ASN A 245 -7.51 1.92 -6.67
C ASN A 245 -8.35 1.37 -7.82
N ILE A 246 -7.96 0.19 -8.29
CA ILE A 246 -8.75 -0.61 -9.22
C ILE A 246 -9.12 -1.91 -8.50
N ILE A 247 -10.43 -2.11 -8.30
CA ILE A 247 -11.01 -3.35 -7.77
C ILE A 247 -11.51 -4.17 -8.96
N ASP A 248 -10.94 -5.36 -9.13
CA ASP A 248 -11.27 -6.29 -10.23
C ASP A 248 -12.38 -7.25 -9.77
N THR A 249 -13.47 -7.36 -10.52
CA THR A 249 -14.55 -8.31 -10.20
C THR A 249 -14.12 -9.76 -10.45
N GLY A 250 -12.99 -9.95 -11.13
CA GLY A 250 -12.46 -11.24 -11.54
C GLY A 250 -13.18 -11.85 -12.74
N LYS A 251 -14.35 -11.33 -13.13
CA LYS A 251 -15.17 -11.78 -14.28
C LYS A 251 -15.06 -10.84 -15.49
N GLY A 252 -13.90 -10.19 -15.65
CA GLY A 252 -13.59 -9.35 -16.81
C GLY A 252 -14.08 -7.90 -16.72
N GLY A 253 -14.62 -7.46 -15.59
CA GLY A 253 -14.93 -6.07 -15.30
C GLY A 253 -14.13 -5.57 -14.09
N ALA A 254 -13.83 -4.27 -14.04
CA ALA A 254 -13.25 -3.67 -12.85
C ALA A 254 -13.76 -2.25 -12.66
N ILE A 255 -13.70 -1.79 -11.42
CA ILE A 255 -14.02 -0.42 -11.01
C ILE A 255 -12.74 0.31 -10.66
N HIS A 256 -12.51 1.43 -11.32
CA HIS A 256 -11.44 2.37 -11.00
C HIS A 256 -12.01 3.52 -10.18
N ILE A 257 -11.41 3.74 -9.01
CA ILE A 257 -11.83 4.71 -8.01
C ILE A 257 -10.72 5.74 -7.86
N ARG A 258 -11.08 7.01 -7.91
CA ARG A 258 -10.23 8.13 -7.48
C ARG A 258 -11.03 9.00 -6.51
N SER A 259 -10.49 9.30 -5.32
CA SER A 259 -11.18 10.18 -4.38
C SER A 259 -10.21 10.91 -3.45
N ASN A 260 -10.47 12.18 -3.16
CA ASN A 260 -9.74 12.94 -2.12
C ASN A 260 -10.64 13.32 -0.93
N VAL A 261 -11.87 12.78 -0.86
CA VAL A 261 -12.81 12.95 0.25
C VAL A 261 -12.20 12.63 1.63
N PRO A 262 -11.36 11.58 1.80
CA PRO A 262 -10.77 11.26 3.11
C PRO A 262 -9.86 12.36 3.67
N TRP A 263 -9.44 13.29 2.81
CA TRP A 263 -8.58 14.42 3.16
C TRP A 263 -9.31 15.75 2.95
N ASN A 264 -10.61 15.79 3.26
CA ASN A 264 -11.49 16.96 3.19
C ASN A 264 -11.64 17.58 1.79
N GLY A 265 -11.32 16.82 0.74
CA GLY A 265 -11.60 17.22 -0.64
C GLY A 265 -13.04 16.88 -1.07
N ASN A 266 -13.41 17.30 -2.27
CA ASN A 266 -14.74 17.09 -2.86
C ASN A 266 -14.68 16.32 -4.19
N PHE A 267 -13.53 15.74 -4.54
CA PHE A 267 -13.33 15.03 -5.79
C PHE A 267 -13.61 13.53 -5.60
N GLU A 268 -14.53 13.02 -6.41
CA GLU A 268 -14.84 11.60 -6.53
C GLU A 268 -14.98 11.24 -8.02
N SER A 269 -14.29 10.19 -8.45
CA SER A 269 -14.39 9.68 -9.81
C SER A 269 -14.43 8.15 -9.80
N VAL A 270 -15.46 7.61 -10.44
CA VAL A 270 -15.68 6.18 -10.57
C VAL A 270 -15.85 5.82 -12.03
N ARG A 271 -15.08 4.85 -12.51
CA ARG A 271 -15.21 4.33 -13.88
C ARG A 271 -15.22 2.81 -13.87
N VAL A 272 -16.29 2.22 -14.37
CA VAL A 272 -16.47 0.77 -14.49
C VAL A 272 -16.30 0.36 -15.94
N SER A 273 -15.37 -0.55 -16.23
CA SER A 273 -15.26 -1.13 -17.58
C SER A 273 -14.38 -2.38 -17.63
N LYS A 274 -14.45 -3.11 -18.75
CA LYS A 274 -13.52 -4.21 -19.05
C LYS A 274 -12.09 -3.70 -19.24
N LEU A 275 -11.92 -2.51 -19.82
CA LEU A 275 -10.61 -1.88 -19.99
C LEU A 275 -9.91 -1.66 -18.64
N ARG A 276 -10.64 -1.34 -17.56
CA ARG A 276 -10.04 -1.20 -16.22
C ARG A 276 -9.49 -2.53 -15.70
N ALA A 277 -10.12 -3.66 -16.01
CA ALA A 277 -9.57 -4.97 -15.66
C ALA A 277 -8.25 -5.21 -16.40
N ILE A 278 -8.17 -4.87 -17.70
CA ILE A 278 -6.91 -4.95 -18.48
C ILE A 278 -5.83 -4.05 -17.87
N MET A 279 -6.18 -2.81 -17.52
CA MET A 279 -5.25 -1.88 -16.85
C MET A 279 -4.72 -2.44 -15.54
N LYS A 280 -5.56 -3.09 -14.72
CA LYS A 280 -5.12 -3.76 -13.49
C LYS A 280 -4.02 -4.80 -13.79
N ARG A 281 -4.23 -5.64 -14.81
CA ARG A 281 -3.26 -6.66 -15.25
C ARG A 281 -1.97 -6.04 -15.78
N PHE A 282 -2.08 -4.93 -16.49
CA PHE A 282 -0.92 -4.17 -16.93
C PHE A 282 -0.11 -3.67 -15.73
N ILE A 283 -0.75 -3.01 -14.76
CA ILE A 283 -0.11 -2.46 -13.56
C ILE A 283 0.61 -3.55 -12.76
N GLU A 284 -0.03 -4.70 -12.59
CA GLU A 284 0.53 -5.88 -11.91
C GLU A 284 1.85 -6.35 -12.52
N ARG A 285 1.92 -6.43 -13.84
CA ARG A 285 3.15 -6.81 -14.56
C ARG A 285 4.17 -5.68 -14.58
N TYR A 286 3.70 -4.45 -14.80
CA TYR A 286 4.51 -3.26 -14.91
C TYR A 286 5.37 -3.05 -13.66
N TYR A 287 4.78 -3.07 -12.47
CA TYR A 287 5.54 -2.84 -11.24
C TYR A 287 6.53 -3.96 -10.91
N ILE A 288 6.26 -5.21 -11.31
CA ILE A 288 7.23 -6.30 -11.20
C ILE A 288 8.42 -6.08 -12.15
N ILE A 289 8.16 -5.75 -13.42
CA ILE A 289 9.21 -5.46 -14.41
C ILE A 289 10.05 -4.26 -13.98
N ARG A 290 9.40 -3.23 -13.43
CA ARG A 290 10.03 -1.99 -12.96
C ARG A 290 10.60 -2.08 -11.55
N LYS A 291 10.59 -3.27 -10.93
CA LYS A 291 11.15 -3.51 -9.60
C LYS A 291 10.62 -2.51 -8.56
N GLY A 292 9.30 -2.31 -8.56
CA GLY A 292 8.58 -1.41 -7.67
C GLY A 292 8.55 0.07 -8.08
N LYS A 293 9.31 0.49 -9.11
CA LYS A 293 9.30 1.90 -9.56
C LYS A 293 7.98 2.28 -10.22
N MET A 294 7.33 3.34 -9.73
CA MET A 294 6.03 3.80 -10.25
C MET A 294 6.13 4.32 -11.70
N GLY A 295 7.22 4.99 -12.04
CA GLY A 295 7.54 5.44 -13.39
C GLY A 295 6.44 6.33 -14.01
N ILE A 296 6.00 5.99 -15.22
CA ILE A 296 5.05 6.81 -15.99
C ILE A 296 3.66 6.88 -15.33
N LEU A 297 3.34 5.93 -14.44
CA LEU A 297 2.04 5.86 -13.79
C LEU A 297 1.85 6.98 -12.74
N TYR A 298 2.91 7.68 -12.35
CA TYR A 298 2.84 8.84 -11.47
C TYR A 298 2.01 9.99 -12.05
N ASN A 299 1.91 10.09 -13.37
CA ASN A 299 1.24 11.19 -14.07
C ASN A 299 -0.22 10.90 -14.45
N LEU A 300 -0.81 9.78 -13.98
CA LEU A 300 -2.15 9.31 -14.39
C LEU A 300 -3.30 9.72 -13.45
#